data_AF-A0A7X7XZE3-F1
#
_entry.id   AF-A0A7X7XZE3-F1
#
_cell.length_a   1.000
_cell.length_b   1.000
_cell.length_c   1.000
_cell.angle_alpha   90.00
_cell.angle_beta   90.00
_cell.angle_gamma   90.00
#
_symmetry.space_group_name_H-M   'P 1'
#
loop_
_entity.id
_entity.type
_entity.pdbx_description
1 polymer ?
#
loop_
_entity_poly.entity_id
_entity_poly.type
_entity_poly.pdbx_seq_one_letter_code
_entity_poly.pdbx_strand_id
1 'polypeptide(L)'
;MLKNVEKVAKSYANVEEVKKALRSIQSRKSRLKKQKSRKDYDELMTEILQQEQLLKEVRDYFEPKTIPVPKMTKSDIELLDYDETLKAIKSIQSKKCLVQHATEKIEDNVEYQKACEIEKMLLEHKQNIKPIEETVVRKSDINDLIDHLQNQDEKISTDYVISLLEKLLDK
;
A
#
# COMPACT_ATOMS: atom_id res chain seq x y z
N MET A 1 -19.16 -19.44 -3.21
CA MET A 1 -18.19 -19.02 -4.25
C MET A 1 -16.92 -19.88 -4.27
N LEU A 2 -16.26 -20.16 -3.12
CA LEU A 2 -15.05 -21.02 -3.02
C LEU A 2 -15.15 -22.40 -3.72
N LYS A 3 -16.29 -23.11 -3.59
CA LYS A 3 -16.49 -24.43 -4.23
C LYS A 3 -16.43 -24.43 -5.77
N ASN A 4 -16.69 -23.30 -6.43
CA ASN A 4 -16.57 -23.18 -7.89
C ASN A 4 -15.13 -22.86 -8.31
N VAL A 5 -14.43 -22.03 -7.53
CA VAL A 5 -13.02 -21.68 -7.76
C VAL A 5 -12.14 -22.92 -7.63
N GLU A 6 -12.34 -23.76 -6.60
CA GLU A 6 -11.58 -25.01 -6.43
C GLU A 6 -11.82 -26.02 -7.56
N LYS A 7 -13.07 -26.14 -8.03
CA LYS A 7 -13.41 -27.02 -9.17
C LYS A 7 -12.73 -26.57 -10.45
N VAL A 8 -12.68 -25.26 -10.70
CA VAL A 8 -12.04 -24.69 -11.87
C VAL A 8 -10.52 -24.69 -11.72
N ALA A 9 -9.99 -24.45 -10.53
CA ALA A 9 -8.56 -24.55 -10.25
C ALA A 9 -8.04 -25.97 -10.54
N LYS A 10 -8.79 -27.02 -10.21
CA LYS A 10 -8.45 -28.42 -10.56
C LYS A 10 -8.36 -28.68 -12.08
N SER A 11 -8.91 -27.81 -12.91
CA SER A 11 -8.83 -27.91 -14.39
C SER A 11 -7.57 -27.28 -14.97
N TYR A 12 -6.78 -26.57 -14.17
CA TYR A 12 -5.52 -25.95 -14.57
C TYR A 12 -4.36 -26.63 -13.82
N ALA A 13 -3.28 -26.94 -14.54
CA ALA A 13 -2.13 -27.63 -13.95
C ALA A 13 -1.21 -26.67 -13.17
N ASN A 14 -1.13 -25.40 -13.60
CA ASN A 14 -0.21 -24.42 -13.06
C ASN A 14 -0.70 -22.97 -13.23
N VAL A 15 -0.08 -22.03 -12.51
CA VAL A 15 -0.41 -20.60 -12.58
C VAL A 15 -0.22 -20.05 -14.01
N GLU A 16 0.77 -20.54 -14.74
CA GLU A 16 1.08 -20.07 -16.10
C GLU A 16 -0.05 -20.38 -17.09
N GLU A 17 -0.71 -21.53 -16.96
CA GLU A 17 -1.91 -21.84 -17.74
C GLU A 17 -3.06 -20.88 -17.42
N VAL A 18 -3.25 -20.52 -16.15
CA VAL A 18 -4.25 -19.52 -15.75
C VAL A 18 -3.91 -18.14 -16.31
N LYS A 19 -2.63 -17.73 -16.28
CA LYS A 19 -2.13 -16.48 -16.89
C LYS A 19 -2.35 -16.49 -18.42
N LYS A 20 -2.14 -17.63 -19.09
CA LYS A 20 -2.40 -17.81 -20.53
C LYS A 20 -3.89 -17.71 -20.86
N ALA A 21 -4.76 -18.32 -20.04
CA ALA A 21 -6.20 -18.23 -20.17
C ALA A 21 -6.69 -16.79 -19.98
N LEU A 22 -6.18 -16.07 -18.98
CA LEU A 22 -6.47 -14.63 -18.77
C LEU A 22 -6.09 -13.77 -19.99
N ARG A 23 -4.91 -14.00 -20.59
CA ARG A 23 -4.48 -13.29 -21.82
C ARG A 23 -5.42 -13.57 -22.99
N SER A 24 -5.90 -14.81 -23.13
CA SER A 24 -6.89 -15.20 -24.15
C SER A 24 -8.22 -14.46 -23.96
N ILE A 25 -8.74 -14.40 -22.72
CA ILE A 25 -9.97 -13.66 -22.40
C ILE A 25 -9.82 -12.16 -22.64
N GLN A 26 -8.69 -11.56 -22.26
CA GLN A 26 -8.41 -10.14 -22.51
C GLN A 26 -8.39 -9.81 -24.01
N SER A 27 -7.81 -10.70 -24.83
CA SER A 27 -7.84 -10.56 -26.30
C SER A 27 -9.27 -10.62 -26.85
N ARG A 28 -10.08 -11.58 -26.38
CA ARG A 28 -11.51 -11.69 -26.75
C ARG A 28 -12.30 -10.44 -26.34
N LYS A 29 -12.08 -9.94 -25.12
CA LYS A 29 -12.67 -8.69 -24.61
C LYS A 29 -12.31 -7.49 -25.48
N SER A 30 -11.04 -7.37 -25.88
CA SER A 30 -10.56 -6.31 -26.77
C SER A 30 -11.24 -6.37 -28.15
N ARG A 31 -11.38 -7.57 -28.72
CA ARG A 31 -12.09 -7.79 -29.99
C ARG A 31 -13.58 -7.45 -29.87
N LEU A 32 -14.24 -7.89 -28.82
CA LEU A 32 -15.66 -7.62 -28.59
C LEU A 32 -15.92 -6.13 -28.39
N LYS A 33 -15.03 -5.41 -27.68
CA LYS A 33 -15.09 -3.94 -27.55
C LYS A 33 -15.05 -3.18 -28.89
N LYS A 34 -14.53 -3.78 -29.96
CA LYS A 34 -14.54 -3.20 -31.31
C LYS A 34 -15.85 -3.48 -32.07
N GLN A 35 -16.69 -4.39 -31.56
CA GLN A 35 -17.94 -4.85 -32.18
C GLN A 35 -19.18 -4.41 -31.37
N LYS A 36 -19.19 -3.18 -30.85
CA LYS A 36 -20.28 -2.65 -29.99
C LYS A 36 -21.65 -2.57 -30.67
N SER A 37 -21.69 -2.58 -32.00
CA SER A 37 -22.93 -2.54 -32.78
C SER A 37 -23.63 -3.91 -32.91
N ARG A 38 -23.06 -4.97 -32.34
CA ARG A 38 -23.65 -6.31 -32.36
C ARG A 38 -24.81 -6.40 -31.36
N LYS A 39 -25.89 -7.09 -31.75
CA LYS A 39 -27.08 -7.29 -30.90
C LYS A 39 -26.77 -8.06 -29.61
N ASP A 40 -25.90 -9.07 -29.70
CA ASP A 40 -25.52 -9.94 -28.57
C ASP A 40 -24.33 -9.38 -27.74
N TYR A 41 -23.97 -8.11 -27.94
CA TYR A 41 -22.77 -7.52 -27.33
C TYR A 41 -22.80 -7.56 -25.79
N ASP A 42 -23.92 -7.17 -25.19
CA ASP A 42 -24.05 -7.05 -23.74
C ASP A 42 -23.99 -8.41 -23.03
N GLU A 43 -24.62 -9.42 -23.62
CA GLU A 43 -24.60 -10.81 -23.13
C GLU A 43 -23.17 -11.37 -23.15
N LEU A 44 -22.52 -11.31 -24.31
CA LEU A 44 -21.14 -11.80 -24.49
C LEU A 44 -20.13 -11.02 -23.62
N MET A 45 -20.34 -9.72 -23.43
CA MET A 45 -19.46 -8.92 -22.57
C MET A 45 -19.61 -9.32 -21.10
N THR A 46 -20.84 -9.56 -20.65
CA THR A 46 -21.12 -10.00 -19.29
C THR A 46 -20.49 -11.37 -19.01
N GLU A 47 -20.63 -12.33 -19.94
CA GLU A 47 -19.99 -13.64 -19.84
C GLU A 47 -18.46 -13.54 -19.77
N ILE A 48 -17.86 -12.72 -20.64
CA ILE A 48 -16.41 -12.50 -20.65
C ILE A 48 -15.93 -11.90 -19.31
N LEU A 49 -16.68 -10.97 -18.73
CA LEU A 49 -16.35 -10.36 -17.44
C LEU A 49 -16.45 -11.37 -16.28
N GLN A 50 -17.48 -12.21 -16.28
CA GLN A 50 -17.64 -13.27 -15.28
C GLN A 50 -16.52 -14.31 -15.36
N GLN A 51 -16.15 -14.73 -16.57
CA GLN A 51 -15.01 -15.64 -16.79
C GLN A 51 -13.68 -14.99 -16.39
N GLU A 52 -13.48 -13.71 -16.70
CA GLU A 52 -12.29 -12.95 -16.29
C GLU A 52 -12.17 -12.89 -14.76
N GLN A 53 -13.29 -12.63 -14.07
CA GLN A 53 -13.34 -12.56 -12.61
C GLN A 53 -13.01 -13.92 -11.98
N LEU A 54 -13.64 -14.98 -12.49
CA LEU A 54 -13.39 -16.35 -12.05
C LEU A 54 -11.91 -16.75 -12.22
N LEU A 55 -11.29 -16.44 -13.37
CA LEU A 55 -9.87 -16.73 -13.58
C LEU A 55 -8.94 -15.90 -12.69
N LYS A 56 -9.31 -14.66 -12.34
CA LYS A 56 -8.56 -13.87 -11.36
C LYS A 56 -8.59 -14.51 -9.98
N GLU A 57 -9.75 -15.02 -9.56
CA GLU A 57 -9.90 -15.75 -8.29
C GLU A 57 -9.13 -17.07 -8.29
N VAL A 58 -9.13 -17.81 -9.40
CA VAL A 58 -8.32 -19.03 -9.56
C VAL A 58 -6.82 -18.70 -9.53
N ARG A 59 -6.39 -17.62 -10.19
CA ARG A 59 -4.99 -17.18 -10.12
C ARG A 59 -4.61 -16.83 -8.67
N ASP A 60 -5.47 -16.08 -8.00
CA ASP A 60 -5.26 -15.67 -6.60
C ASP A 60 -5.36 -16.89 -5.63
N TYR A 61 -5.95 -18.01 -6.04
CA TYR A 61 -5.91 -19.29 -5.31
C TYR A 61 -4.55 -19.99 -5.43
N PHE A 62 -3.91 -19.95 -6.61
CA PHE A 62 -2.58 -20.54 -6.80
C PHE A 62 -1.43 -19.63 -6.30
N GLU A 63 -1.57 -18.31 -6.47
CA GLU A 63 -0.66 -17.29 -5.97
C GLU A 63 -1.45 -16.36 -5.03
N PRO A 64 -1.66 -16.75 -3.76
CA PRO A 64 -2.30 -15.86 -2.80
C PRO A 64 -1.50 -14.58 -2.71
N LYS A 65 -2.13 -13.46 -3.07
CA LYS A 65 -1.52 -12.14 -2.94
C LYS A 65 -1.15 -11.90 -1.48
N THR A 66 -0.08 -11.12 -1.28
CA THR A 66 0.43 -10.59 0.00
C THR A 66 -0.60 -10.63 1.11
N ILE A 67 -0.23 -11.30 2.21
CA ILE A 67 -1.07 -11.47 3.39
C ILE A 67 -1.75 -10.13 3.70
N PRO A 68 -3.09 -10.05 3.65
CA PRO A 68 -3.77 -8.79 3.88
C PRO A 68 -3.40 -8.30 5.28
N VAL A 69 -3.12 -7.00 5.43
CA VAL A 69 -2.62 -6.39 6.69
C VAL A 69 -3.30 -6.93 7.97
N PRO A 70 -4.62 -7.19 8.04
CA PRO A 70 -5.28 -7.76 9.23
C PRO A 70 -4.88 -9.20 9.61
N LYS A 71 -4.09 -9.86 8.77
CA LYS A 71 -3.59 -11.22 8.96
C LYS A 71 -2.06 -11.26 9.08
N MET A 72 -1.39 -10.11 9.05
CA MET A 72 0.06 -10.03 9.22
C MET A 72 0.44 -10.53 10.61
N THR A 73 1.46 -11.37 10.65
CA THR A 73 2.14 -11.80 11.86
C THR A 73 3.30 -10.85 12.17
N LYS A 74 3.91 -11.01 13.36
CA LYS A 74 5.08 -10.21 13.74
C LYS A 74 6.23 -10.36 12.74
N SER A 75 6.47 -11.59 12.28
CA SER A 75 7.50 -11.89 11.27
C SER A 75 7.21 -11.22 9.92
N ASP A 76 5.93 -11.06 9.55
CA ASP A 76 5.58 -10.37 8.30
C ASP A 76 5.86 -8.87 8.41
N ILE A 77 5.65 -8.28 9.59
CA ILE A 77 5.89 -6.85 9.85
C ILE A 77 7.39 -6.54 9.84
N GLU A 78 8.21 -7.41 10.40
CA GLU A 78 9.67 -7.24 10.46
C GLU A 78 10.33 -7.19 9.05
N LEU A 79 9.69 -7.78 8.04
CA LEU A 79 10.14 -7.77 6.65
C LEU A 79 9.77 -6.49 5.88
N LEU A 80 8.97 -5.59 6.47
CA LEU A 80 8.48 -4.40 5.78
C LEU A 80 9.53 -3.29 5.78
N ASP A 81 9.67 -2.64 4.62
CA ASP A 81 10.42 -1.38 4.50
C ASP A 81 9.63 -0.20 5.12
N TYR A 82 10.27 0.96 5.30
CA TYR A 82 9.65 2.13 5.95
C TYR A 82 8.40 2.62 5.23
N ASP A 83 8.45 2.73 3.90
CA ASP A 83 7.31 3.14 3.08
C ASP A 83 6.18 2.10 3.08
N GLU A 84 6.53 0.82 3.13
CA GLU A 84 5.57 -0.28 3.19
C GLU A 84 4.88 -0.31 4.56
N THR A 85 5.64 -0.06 5.62
CA THR A 85 5.14 0.09 6.99
C THR A 85 4.16 1.27 7.08
N LEU A 86 4.47 2.41 6.46
CA LEU A 86 3.54 3.55 6.40
C LEU A 86 2.25 3.23 5.64
N LYS A 87 2.33 2.49 4.53
CA LYS A 87 1.14 2.04 3.77
C LYS A 87 0.31 1.05 4.59
N ALA A 88 0.96 0.12 5.28
CA ALA A 88 0.30 -0.86 6.16
C ALA A 88 -0.44 -0.16 7.31
N ILE A 89 0.17 0.84 7.95
CA ILE A 89 -0.47 1.66 8.99
C ILE A 89 -1.75 2.34 8.45
N LYS A 90 -1.69 2.99 7.29
CA LYS A 90 -2.88 3.62 6.69
C LYS A 90 -3.98 2.61 6.38
N SER A 91 -3.60 1.42 5.90
CA SER A 91 -4.55 0.35 5.59
C SER A 91 -5.26 -0.18 6.84
N ILE A 92 -4.52 -0.41 7.93
CA ILE A 92 -5.10 -0.93 9.18
C ILE A 92 -6.00 0.12 9.84
N GLN A 93 -5.62 1.40 9.82
CA GLN A 93 -6.43 2.50 10.32
C GLN A 93 -7.77 2.64 9.59
N SER A 94 -7.74 2.54 8.26
CA SER A 94 -8.97 2.53 7.46
C SER A 94 -9.89 1.36 7.85
N LYS A 95 -9.33 0.15 8.04
CA LYS A 95 -10.11 -1.01 8.49
C LYS A 95 -10.65 -0.87 9.91
N LYS A 96 -9.87 -0.32 10.83
CA LYS A 96 -10.34 0.00 12.19
C LYS A 96 -11.58 0.88 12.15
N CYS A 97 -11.56 1.93 11.34
CA CYS A 97 -12.69 2.85 11.16
C CYS A 97 -13.93 2.15 10.60
N LEU A 98 -13.77 1.25 9.63
CA LEU A 98 -14.89 0.50 9.04
C LEU A 98 -15.50 -0.51 10.02
N VAL A 99 -14.65 -1.16 10.83
CA VAL A 99 -15.05 -2.26 11.70
C VAL A 99 -15.55 -1.78 13.07
N GLN A 100 -15.17 -0.57 13.52
CA GLN A 100 -15.54 -0.06 14.86
C GLN A 100 -17.05 0.04 15.10
N HIS A 101 -17.85 0.17 14.04
CA HIS A 101 -19.31 0.25 14.10
C HIS A 101 -20.01 -1.08 13.81
N ALA A 102 -19.26 -2.17 13.62
CA ALA A 102 -19.82 -3.47 13.26
C ALA A 102 -20.54 -4.17 14.44
N THR A 103 -20.23 -3.78 15.68
CA THR A 103 -20.86 -4.31 16.90
C THR A 103 -21.29 -3.15 17.81
N GLU A 104 -22.35 -3.36 18.59
CA GLU A 104 -22.85 -2.34 19.54
C GLU A 104 -21.86 -2.05 20.66
N LYS A 105 -21.09 -3.07 21.07
CA LYS A 105 -19.97 -2.93 22.01
C LYS A 105 -18.66 -3.14 21.28
N ILE A 106 -17.74 -2.20 21.47
CA ILE A 106 -16.40 -2.22 20.87
C ILE A 106 -15.55 -3.37 21.43
N GLU A 107 -15.77 -3.73 22.69
CA GLU A 107 -15.05 -4.81 23.39
C GLU A 107 -15.35 -6.19 22.81
N ASP A 108 -16.53 -6.41 22.24
CA ASP A 108 -16.91 -7.69 21.64
C ASP A 108 -16.38 -7.84 20.19
N ASN A 109 -15.78 -6.78 19.66
CA ASN A 109 -15.31 -6.72 18.28
C ASN A 109 -13.91 -7.31 18.14
N VAL A 110 -13.85 -8.63 17.96
CA VAL A 110 -12.59 -9.37 17.76
C VAL A 110 -11.76 -8.83 16.59
N GLU A 111 -12.41 -8.36 15.51
CA GLU A 111 -11.71 -7.79 14.36
C GLU A 111 -11.09 -6.43 14.67
N TYR A 112 -11.79 -5.58 15.41
CA TYR A 112 -11.28 -4.29 15.87
C TYR A 112 -10.09 -4.46 16.84
N GLN A 113 -10.17 -5.42 17.76
CA GLN A 113 -9.08 -5.71 18.69
C GLN A 113 -7.82 -6.15 17.95
N LYS A 114 -7.93 -7.10 17.02
CA LYS A 114 -6.81 -7.54 16.18
C LYS A 114 -6.22 -6.39 15.36
N ALA A 115 -7.08 -5.52 14.83
CA ALA A 115 -6.61 -4.35 14.09
C ALA A 115 -5.85 -3.36 14.98
N CYS A 116 -6.23 -3.21 16.25
CA CYS A 116 -5.48 -2.42 17.24
C CYS A 116 -4.13 -3.05 17.59
N GLU A 117 -4.07 -4.38 17.73
CA GLU A 117 -2.82 -5.11 18.00
C GLU A 117 -1.82 -4.93 16.86
N ILE A 118 -2.26 -5.15 15.62
CA ILE A 118 -1.43 -5.00 14.42
C ILE A 118 -0.96 -3.56 14.25
N GLU A 119 -1.81 -2.57 14.55
CA GLU A 119 -1.40 -1.15 14.52
C GLU A 119 -0.26 -0.87 15.50
N LYS A 120 -0.32 -1.39 16.74
CA LYS A 120 0.77 -1.21 17.72
C LYS A 120 2.08 -1.78 17.19
N MET A 121 2.04 -3.00 16.65
CA MET A 121 3.22 -3.66 16.09
C MET A 121 3.83 -2.87 14.91
N LEU A 122 2.97 -2.33 14.02
CA LEU A 122 3.43 -1.51 12.90
C LEU A 122 4.02 -0.17 13.35
N LEU A 123 3.50 0.45 14.41
CA LEU A 123 4.03 1.68 14.98
C LEU A 123 5.39 1.47 15.65
N GLU A 124 5.55 0.37 16.40
CA GLU A 124 6.83 -0.04 16.98
C GLU A 124 7.86 -0.30 15.88
N HIS A 125 7.49 -1.07 14.84
CA HIS A 125 8.37 -1.32 13.71
C HIS A 125 8.78 -0.02 13.03
N LYS A 126 7.83 0.87 12.74
CA LYS A 126 8.11 2.20 12.16
C LYS A 126 9.15 3.00 12.96
N GLN A 127 9.11 2.93 14.29
CA GLN A 127 10.11 3.60 15.13
C GLN A 127 11.49 2.95 14.99
N ASN A 128 11.55 1.61 14.93
CA ASN A 128 12.79 0.86 14.80
C ASN A 128 13.47 1.02 13.43
N ILE A 129 12.69 1.09 12.36
CA ILE A 129 13.18 1.24 10.99
C ILE A 129 13.10 2.67 10.47
N LYS A 130 12.86 3.64 11.36
CA LYS A 130 12.83 5.06 10.98
C LYS A 130 14.17 5.37 10.31
N PRO A 131 14.18 5.84 9.05
CA PRO A 131 15.43 6.18 8.39
C PRO A 131 16.17 7.22 9.25
N ILE A 132 17.47 7.02 9.40
CA ILE A 132 18.40 7.97 10.04
C ILE A 132 18.57 9.14 9.06
N GLU A 133 17.50 9.90 8.86
CA GLU A 133 17.57 11.27 8.37
C GLU A 133 17.39 12.16 9.58
N GLU A 134 18.42 12.18 10.43
CA GLU A 134 18.42 12.91 11.70
C GLU A 134 18.80 14.39 11.54
N THR A 135 19.20 14.85 10.35
CA THR A 135 19.49 16.27 10.09
C THR A 135 19.14 16.66 8.64
N VAL A 136 17.85 16.61 8.26
CA VAL A 136 17.44 17.22 6.98
C VAL A 136 17.30 18.72 7.22
N VAL A 137 18.42 19.43 7.09
CA VAL A 137 18.41 20.89 7.00
C VAL A 137 17.56 21.26 5.79
N ARG A 138 16.43 21.93 6.02
CA ARG A 138 15.54 22.30 4.91
C ARG A 138 16.21 23.38 4.09
N LYS A 139 16.03 23.32 2.77
CA LYS A 139 16.52 24.36 1.84
C LYS A 139 16.08 25.78 2.25
N SER A 140 14.90 25.91 2.86
CA SER A 140 14.41 27.18 3.41
C SER A 140 15.30 27.72 4.52
N ASP A 141 15.69 26.88 5.49
CA ASP A 141 16.56 27.31 6.60
C ASP A 141 17.94 27.78 6.07
N ILE A 142 18.44 27.16 5.00
CA ILE A 142 19.70 27.57 4.33
C ILE A 142 19.52 28.91 3.61
N ASN A 143 18.41 29.08 2.88
CA ASN A 143 18.12 30.32 2.15
C ASN A 143 17.92 31.50 3.12
N ASP A 144 17.21 31.29 4.22
CA ASP A 144 17.02 32.31 5.25
C ASP A 144 18.36 32.77 5.85
N LEU A 145 19.30 31.83 6.02
CA LEU A 145 20.66 32.13 6.49
C LEU A 145 21.45 32.95 5.45
N ILE A 146 21.35 32.58 4.17
CA ILE A 146 22.01 33.28 3.06
C ILE A 146 21.47 34.71 2.94
N ASP A 147 20.14 34.88 2.98
CA ASP A 147 19.50 36.19 2.91
C ASP A 147 19.88 37.05 4.12
N HIS A 148 19.99 36.46 5.31
CA HIS A 148 20.44 37.18 6.50
C HIS A 148 21.89 37.66 6.37
N LEU A 149 22.79 36.83 5.82
CA LEU A 149 24.19 37.19 5.63
C LEU A 149 24.40 38.20 4.50
N GLN A 150 23.58 38.16 3.43
CA GLN A 150 23.69 39.08 2.29
C GLN A 150 23.15 40.47 2.58
N ASN A 151 22.17 40.60 3.47
CA ASN A 151 21.55 41.89 3.83
C ASN A 151 22.26 42.60 5.00
N GLN A 152 23.41 42.10 5.46
CA GLN A 152 24.22 42.79 6.46
C GLN A 152 25.27 43.68 5.78
N ASP A 153 25.22 44.98 6.10
CA ASP A 153 26.09 46.02 5.54
C ASP A 153 27.53 46.00 6.09
N GLU A 154 27.81 45.25 7.17
CA GLU A 154 29.11 45.23 7.88
C GLU A 154 29.89 43.92 7.73
N LYS A 155 31.22 43.99 7.87
CA LYS A 155 32.10 42.81 7.89
C LYS A 155 31.77 41.92 9.09
N ILE A 156 31.15 40.78 8.81
CA ILE A 156 30.74 39.79 9.79
C ILE A 156 31.95 39.05 10.36
N SER A 157 31.98 38.85 11.68
CA SER A 157 32.97 37.98 12.34
C SER A 157 32.73 36.51 11.96
N THR A 158 33.81 35.78 11.67
CA THR A 158 33.77 34.36 11.33
C THR A 158 33.13 33.52 12.44
N ASP A 159 33.31 33.91 13.70
CA ASP A 159 32.74 33.24 14.87
C ASP A 159 31.21 33.31 14.91
N TYR A 160 30.63 34.44 14.45
CA TYR A 160 29.18 34.60 14.38
C TYR A 160 28.57 33.68 13.32
N VAL A 161 29.23 33.54 12.16
CA VAL A 161 28.81 32.63 11.09
C VAL A 161 28.86 31.17 11.56
N ILE A 162 29.93 30.78 12.27
CA ILE A 162 30.07 29.42 12.82
C ILE A 162 28.92 29.12 13.79
N SER A 163 28.58 30.05 14.69
CA SER A 163 27.47 29.87 15.64
C SER A 163 26.08 29.73 14.98
N LEU A 164 25.89 30.34 13.81
CA LEU A 164 24.65 30.24 13.03
C LEU A 164 24.55 28.90 12.30
N LEU A 165 25.68 28.35 11.83
CA LEU A 165 25.76 27.04 11.20
C LEU A 165 25.59 25.90 12.21
N GLU A 166 26.15 26.03 13.42
CA GLU A 166 25.96 25.04 14.50
C GLU A 166 24.47 24.91 14.90
N LYS A 167 23.72 26.02 14.91
CA LYS A 167 22.26 26.02 15.14
C LYS A 167 21.46 25.28 14.06
N LEU A 168 22.01 25.07 12.87
CA LEU A 168 21.37 24.26 11.82
C LEU A 168 21.65 22.76 12.01
N LEU A 169 22.72 22.39 12.71
CA LEU A 169 23.09 21.00 12.99
C LEU A 169 22.36 20.44 14.21
N ASP A 170 22.06 21.27 15.21
CA ASP A 170 21.36 20.88 16.45
C ASP A 170 19.82 20.81 16.32
N LYS A 171 19.27 20.79 15.10
CA LYS A 171 17.83 20.97 14.81
C LYS A 171 17.24 19.76 14.08
#